data_AF-A0A7X8F153-F1
#
_entry.id   AF-A0A7X8F153-F1
#
_cell.length_a   1.000
_cell.length_b   1.000
_cell.length_c   1.000
_cell.angle_alpha   90.00
_cell.angle_beta   90.00
_cell.angle_gamma   90.00
#
_symmetry.space_group_name_H-M   'P 1'
#
loop_
_entity.id
_entity.type
_entity.pdbx_description
1 polymer ?
#
loop_
_entity_poly.entity_id
_entity_poly.type
_entity_poly.pdbx_seq_one_letter_code
_entity_poly.pdbx_strand_id
1 'polypeptide(L)'
;MKPLNFFFHVSCLCVALYGNAAVYGDYCVLSQSPVVTLYFGVETLPPDPNTAQRIPAAHTDIEIPLRFSGWDVHLKTDRPAANTRIEIEQAFFALGPEHRFAFQVAVPPAFAFIGAAPGETFWYYDQERPPAPGFDSQDMTAAERNALCLWDPNDPTRNANAPGRWLRVHLVEVRGPEDGHIAMWQEAGTSPRVFFSTFDGGITESDVFYIPAGQHAHNSWAFTRPGLYEVALQISTSIRCDATLTADINSDCKVDVGDFARLAGYWLREDCALAPNCGQADITDSGQVDINDLLEMAMQWLLCGSPFESECL
;
A
#
# COMPACT_ATOMS: atom_id res chain seq x y z
N MET A 1 68.03 48.73 -2.82
CA MET A 1 68.31 47.73 -1.77
C MET A 1 67.02 47.52 -0.98
N LYS A 2 66.34 46.38 -1.18
CA LYS A 2 65.15 45.99 -0.41
C LYS A 2 65.58 45.09 0.75
N PRO A 3 65.07 45.27 1.99
CA PRO A 3 65.32 44.31 3.06
C PRO A 3 64.33 43.14 3.01
N LEU A 4 64.87 41.93 3.24
CA LEU A 4 64.15 40.71 3.61
C LEU A 4 63.63 40.83 5.06
N ASN A 5 62.49 40.20 5.38
CA ASN A 5 62.43 39.25 6.50
C ASN A 5 61.14 38.40 6.56
N PHE A 6 61.41 37.09 6.57
CA PHE A 6 60.77 35.88 7.13
C PHE A 6 59.26 35.72 7.36
N PHE A 7 58.77 34.62 6.77
CA PHE A 7 57.51 33.91 7.04
C PHE A 7 57.55 33.17 8.38
N PHE A 8 56.44 33.21 9.13
CA PHE A 8 56.10 32.23 10.17
C PHE A 8 54.96 31.33 9.66
N HIS A 9 55.21 30.02 9.65
CA HIS A 9 54.21 28.98 9.44
C HIS A 9 53.34 28.84 10.69
N VAL A 10 52.02 29.02 10.55
CA VAL A 10 51.05 28.60 11.55
C VAL A 10 50.49 27.26 11.07
N SER A 11 50.93 26.18 11.71
CA SER A 11 50.40 24.85 11.48
C SER A 11 48.97 24.74 12.01
N CYS A 12 48.11 24.20 11.15
CA CYS A 12 46.73 23.88 11.37
C CYS A 12 46.55 22.92 12.57
N LEU A 13 45.69 23.27 13.53
CA LEU A 13 45.16 22.33 14.51
C LEU A 13 43.65 22.19 14.26
N CYS A 14 43.29 21.43 13.23
CA CYS A 14 41.95 20.89 13.10
C CYS A 14 41.77 19.81 14.17
N VAL A 15 41.01 20.11 15.22
CA VAL A 15 40.45 19.09 16.11
C VAL A 15 39.39 18.36 15.28
N ALA A 16 39.76 17.22 14.72
CA ALA A 16 38.80 16.27 14.15
C ALA A 16 38.10 15.55 15.32
N LEU A 17 36.89 16.00 15.66
CA LEU A 17 35.97 15.20 16.44
C LEU A 17 35.52 14.04 15.53
N TYR A 18 36.12 12.88 15.69
CA TYR A 18 35.59 11.62 15.16
C TYR A 18 34.39 11.21 16.02
N GLY A 19 33.26 11.88 15.81
CA GLY A 19 31.97 11.30 16.12
C GLY A 19 31.62 10.35 14.98
N ASN A 20 31.75 9.05 15.19
CA ASN A 20 31.05 8.07 14.36
C ASN A 20 29.55 8.20 14.68
N ALA A 21 28.89 9.20 14.09
CA ALA A 21 27.48 9.05 13.83
C ALA A 21 27.39 7.93 12.79
N ALA A 22 27.04 6.73 13.24
CA ALA A 22 26.48 5.76 12.33
C ALA A 22 25.32 6.48 11.65
N VAL A 23 25.48 6.83 10.37
CA VAL A 23 24.38 7.27 9.53
C VAL A 23 23.58 6.00 9.30
N TYR A 24 22.77 5.63 10.28
CA TYR A 24 21.72 4.66 10.09
C TYR A 24 20.82 5.28 9.02
N GLY A 25 20.96 4.79 7.79
CA GLY A 25 20.08 5.21 6.71
C GLY A 25 18.70 4.71 7.04
N ASP A 26 17.69 5.59 6.95
CA ASP A 26 16.30 5.18 7.09
C ASP A 26 16.05 3.88 6.33
N TYR A 27 15.32 2.96 6.97
CA TYR A 27 14.93 1.72 6.35
C TYR A 27 13.44 1.74 6.04
N CYS A 28 12.97 0.73 5.31
CA CYS A 28 11.63 0.73 4.76
C CYS A 28 10.86 -0.48 5.27
N VAL A 29 9.66 -0.25 5.81
CA VAL A 29 8.75 -1.32 6.25
C VAL A 29 7.48 -1.30 5.40
N LEU A 30 6.79 -2.43 5.35
CA LEU A 30 5.49 -2.54 4.67
C LEU A 30 4.39 -2.03 5.62
N SER A 31 3.65 -1.01 5.18
CA SER A 31 2.38 -0.62 5.80
C SER A 31 1.23 -1.23 5.01
N GLN A 32 0.24 -1.79 5.70
CA GLN A 32 -0.94 -2.42 5.11
C GLN A 32 -2.22 -1.83 5.70
N SER A 33 -3.20 -1.57 4.85
CA SER A 33 -4.54 -1.18 5.29
C SER A 33 -5.24 -2.37 5.95
N PRO A 34 -6.27 -2.11 6.78
CA PRO A 34 -7.33 -3.09 6.99
C PRO A 34 -7.89 -3.56 5.64
N VAL A 35 -8.44 -4.76 5.60
CA VAL A 35 -9.18 -5.24 4.43
C VAL A 35 -10.46 -4.42 4.32
N VAL A 36 -10.68 -3.80 3.15
CA VAL A 36 -11.91 -3.07 2.83
C VAL A 36 -12.73 -3.87 1.83
N THR A 37 -14.06 -3.82 1.93
CA THR A 37 -14.95 -4.59 1.06
C THR A 37 -15.79 -3.66 0.21
N LEU A 38 -15.59 -3.70 -1.11
CA LEU A 38 -16.44 -3.01 -2.07
C LEU A 38 -17.67 -3.88 -2.40
N TYR A 39 -18.82 -3.24 -2.52
CA TYR A 39 -20.07 -3.92 -2.86
C TYR A 39 -20.50 -3.60 -4.28
N PHE A 40 -20.78 -4.64 -5.07
CA PHE A 40 -21.31 -4.52 -6.43
C PHE A 40 -22.64 -5.27 -6.56
N GLY A 41 -23.71 -4.53 -6.84
CA GLY A 41 -25.03 -5.07 -7.12
C GLY A 41 -25.25 -5.22 -8.62
N VAL A 42 -25.10 -6.44 -9.14
CA VAL A 42 -25.33 -6.76 -10.56
C VAL A 42 -26.79 -7.18 -10.73
N GLU A 43 -27.62 -6.27 -11.23
CA GLU A 43 -29.07 -6.40 -11.36
C GLU A 43 -29.80 -6.85 -10.08
N THR A 44 -29.12 -6.69 -8.95
CA THR A 44 -29.56 -7.14 -7.63
C THR A 44 -29.23 -6.02 -6.66
N LEU A 45 -30.19 -5.65 -5.82
CA LEU A 45 -29.96 -4.69 -4.76
C LEU A 45 -29.32 -5.41 -3.55
N PRO A 46 -28.44 -4.74 -2.79
CA PRO A 46 -27.97 -5.28 -1.53
C PRO A 46 -29.15 -5.54 -0.56
N PRO A 47 -29.02 -6.52 0.35
CA PRO A 47 -30.10 -6.95 1.25
C PRO A 47 -30.71 -5.84 2.11
N ASP A 48 -29.92 -4.81 2.45
CA ASP A 48 -30.39 -3.62 3.16
C ASP A 48 -30.14 -2.33 2.34
N PRO A 49 -31.07 -1.95 1.46
CA PRO A 49 -30.95 -0.74 0.65
C PRO A 49 -31.14 0.57 1.45
N ASN A 50 -31.42 0.51 2.76
CA ASN A 50 -31.58 1.70 3.60
C ASN A 50 -30.30 2.10 4.34
N THR A 51 -29.25 1.26 4.33
CA THR A 51 -27.94 1.56 4.94
C THR A 51 -26.84 1.79 3.91
N ALA A 52 -26.96 1.21 2.71
CA ALA A 52 -26.02 1.41 1.61
C ALA A 52 -26.61 2.28 0.48
N GLN A 53 -26.04 3.46 0.24
CA GLN A 53 -26.43 4.33 -0.86
C GLN A 53 -25.93 3.77 -2.21
N ARG A 54 -26.80 3.78 -3.22
CA ARG A 54 -26.39 3.49 -4.59
C ARG A 54 -25.45 4.58 -5.06
N ILE A 55 -24.27 4.19 -5.53
CA ILE A 55 -23.34 5.15 -6.13
C ILE A 55 -24.01 5.76 -7.38
N PRO A 56 -24.05 7.09 -7.48
CA PRO A 56 -24.64 7.74 -8.65
C PRO A 56 -23.89 7.33 -9.91
N ALA A 57 -24.54 7.41 -11.07
CA ALA A 57 -23.87 7.24 -12.37
C ALA A 57 -22.98 8.47 -12.69
N ALA A 58 -22.02 8.75 -11.82
CA ALA A 58 -21.08 9.86 -11.85
C ALA A 58 -19.65 9.31 -11.68
N HIS A 59 -18.66 10.11 -12.06
CA HIS A 59 -17.27 9.73 -11.86
C HIS A 59 -17.04 9.52 -10.36
N THR A 60 -16.57 8.32 -10.02
CA THR A 60 -16.41 7.85 -8.64
C THR A 60 -15.11 7.06 -8.54
N ASP A 61 -14.27 7.46 -7.62
CA ASP A 61 -12.97 6.84 -7.39
C ASP A 61 -12.92 6.17 -6.02
N ILE A 62 -12.14 5.10 -5.95
CA ILE A 62 -11.70 4.46 -4.72
C ILE A 62 -10.42 5.19 -4.29
N GLU A 63 -10.57 6.07 -3.31
CA GLU A 63 -9.48 6.83 -2.72
C GLU A 63 -8.69 5.93 -1.76
N ILE A 64 -7.38 5.82 -1.98
CA ILE A 64 -6.48 4.97 -1.20
C ILE A 64 -5.35 5.73 -0.49
N PRO A 65 -5.60 6.88 0.18
CA PRO A 65 -4.54 7.62 0.84
C PRO A 65 -4.05 6.91 2.11
N LEU A 66 -2.73 6.90 2.29
CA LEU A 66 -2.09 6.70 3.58
C LEU A 66 -1.82 8.09 4.20
N ARG A 67 -2.53 8.40 5.27
CA ARG A 67 -2.40 9.65 6.04
C ARG A 67 -1.43 9.46 7.19
N PHE A 68 -0.90 10.54 7.75
CA PHE A 68 -0.18 10.48 9.03
C PHE A 68 -1.05 9.96 10.20
N SER A 69 -2.37 10.00 10.05
CA SER A 69 -3.32 9.38 10.98
C SER A 69 -3.66 7.92 10.65
N GLY A 70 -2.97 7.30 9.67
CA GLY A 70 -3.23 5.95 9.19
C GLY A 70 -3.95 5.88 7.84
N TRP A 71 -4.33 4.67 7.44
CA TRP A 71 -5.05 4.42 6.19
C TRP A 71 -6.45 5.02 6.22
N ASP A 72 -6.81 5.76 5.17
CA ASP A 72 -8.10 6.43 5.04
C ASP A 72 -8.75 6.08 3.69
N VAL A 73 -9.05 4.78 3.51
CA VAL A 73 -9.62 4.27 2.26
C VAL A 73 -11.11 4.58 2.20
N HIS A 74 -11.54 5.28 1.16
CA HIS A 74 -12.93 5.72 1.02
C HIS A 74 -13.32 5.86 -0.45
N LEU A 75 -14.58 6.23 -0.71
CA LEU A 75 -15.05 6.56 -2.05
C LEU A 75 -15.22 8.06 -2.19
N LYS A 76 -15.04 8.57 -3.41
CA LYS A 76 -15.27 9.97 -3.73
C LYS A 76 -15.97 10.10 -5.06
N THR A 77 -17.05 10.86 -5.09
CA THR A 77 -17.91 11.04 -6.26
C THR A 77 -18.09 12.52 -6.58
N ASP A 78 -18.23 12.83 -7.88
CA ASP A 78 -18.52 14.18 -8.36
C ASP A 78 -19.97 14.62 -8.16
N ARG A 79 -20.84 13.77 -7.62
CA ARG A 79 -22.26 14.07 -7.36
C ARG A 79 -22.70 13.63 -5.96
N PRO A 80 -23.62 14.38 -5.30
CA PRO A 80 -24.37 15.54 -5.82
C PRO A 80 -23.56 16.84 -5.91
N ALA A 81 -22.40 16.91 -5.25
CA ALA A 81 -21.41 17.97 -5.41
C ALA A 81 -20.05 17.35 -5.75
N ALA A 82 -19.16 18.15 -6.35
CA ALA A 82 -17.80 17.72 -6.64
C ALA A 82 -17.07 17.29 -5.34
N ASN A 83 -16.27 16.24 -5.42
CA ASN A 83 -15.49 15.69 -4.30
C ASN A 83 -16.33 15.30 -3.08
N THR A 84 -17.51 14.73 -3.29
CA THR A 84 -18.32 14.19 -2.18
C THR A 84 -17.72 12.88 -1.70
N ARG A 85 -17.25 12.84 -0.45
CA ARG A 85 -16.78 11.62 0.22
C ARG A 85 -17.95 10.71 0.60
N ILE A 86 -17.71 9.41 0.48
CA ILE A 86 -18.61 8.33 0.89
C ILE A 86 -17.77 7.22 1.56
N GLU A 87 -18.17 6.76 2.75
CA GLU A 87 -17.53 5.59 3.37
C GLU A 87 -17.87 4.31 2.58
N ILE A 88 -16.90 3.42 2.42
CA ILE A 88 -17.03 2.23 1.56
C ILE A 88 -18.21 1.34 1.98
N GLU A 89 -18.38 1.12 3.28
CA GLU A 89 -19.45 0.28 3.83
C GLU A 89 -20.85 0.88 3.68
N GLN A 90 -20.93 2.17 3.38
CA GLN A 90 -22.19 2.88 3.20
C GLN A 90 -22.61 2.93 1.73
N ALA A 91 -21.95 2.21 0.82
CA ALA A 91 -22.19 2.34 -0.60
C ALA A 91 -22.06 1.04 -1.41
N PHE A 92 -22.74 1.02 -2.56
CA PHE A 92 -22.56 -0.03 -3.53
C PHE A 92 -22.58 0.51 -4.97
N PHE A 93 -21.79 -0.10 -5.83
CA PHE A 93 -21.81 0.10 -7.26
C PHE A 93 -22.91 -0.75 -7.88
N ALA A 94 -23.76 -0.16 -8.71
CA ALA A 94 -24.88 -0.86 -9.32
C ALA A 94 -24.70 -1.01 -10.83
N LEU A 95 -24.72 -2.26 -11.30
CA LEU A 95 -24.71 -2.59 -12.72
C LEU A 95 -26.10 -3.05 -13.14
N GLY A 96 -26.84 -2.20 -13.84
CA GLY A 96 -28.14 -2.54 -14.42
C GLY A 96 -28.05 -3.13 -15.84
N PRO A 97 -29.20 -3.33 -16.51
CA PRO A 97 -29.26 -3.86 -17.88
C PRO A 97 -28.45 -3.08 -18.92
N GLU A 98 -28.20 -1.80 -18.68
CA GLU A 98 -27.35 -0.93 -19.50
C GLU A 98 -25.87 -1.36 -19.53
N HIS A 99 -25.44 -2.19 -18.57
CA HIS A 99 -24.08 -2.73 -18.50
C HIS A 99 -23.94 -4.12 -19.13
N ARG A 100 -25.03 -4.71 -19.63
CA ARG A 100 -25.00 -6.04 -20.25
C ARG A 100 -24.17 -6.02 -21.53
N PHE A 101 -23.32 -7.03 -21.69
CA PHE A 101 -22.54 -7.27 -22.88
C PHE A 101 -22.47 -8.77 -23.19
N ALA A 102 -22.45 -9.12 -24.46
CA ALA A 102 -22.23 -10.49 -24.91
C ALA A 102 -21.45 -10.51 -26.22
N PHE A 103 -20.36 -11.27 -26.26
CA PHE A 103 -19.64 -11.55 -27.50
C PHE A 103 -20.52 -12.47 -28.38
N GLN A 104 -20.85 -12.03 -29.59
CA GLN A 104 -21.83 -12.72 -30.44
C GLN A 104 -21.33 -14.02 -31.07
N VAL A 105 -20.02 -14.18 -31.24
CA VAL A 105 -19.44 -15.32 -31.99
C VAL A 105 -18.47 -16.12 -31.14
N ALA A 106 -17.37 -15.50 -30.72
CA ALA A 106 -16.39 -16.08 -29.83
C ALA A 106 -15.87 -14.98 -28.91
N VAL A 107 -15.55 -15.33 -27.67
CA VAL A 107 -14.77 -14.46 -26.80
C VAL A 107 -13.36 -14.40 -27.35
N PRO A 108 -12.84 -13.22 -27.73
CA PRO A 108 -11.47 -13.12 -28.20
C PRO A 108 -10.51 -13.68 -27.15
N PRO A 109 -9.45 -14.42 -27.52
CA PRO A 109 -8.54 -15.03 -26.53
C PRO A 109 -7.97 -14.02 -25.52
N ALA A 110 -7.75 -12.78 -25.96
CA ALA A 110 -7.33 -11.66 -25.12
C ALA A 110 -8.29 -11.33 -23.96
N PHE A 111 -9.58 -11.72 -24.04
CA PHE A 111 -10.62 -11.49 -23.04
C PHE A 111 -11.08 -12.77 -22.33
N ALA A 112 -10.37 -13.90 -22.50
CA ALA A 112 -10.74 -15.17 -21.88
C ALA A 112 -10.70 -15.12 -20.34
N PHE A 113 -9.92 -14.21 -19.76
CA PHE A 113 -9.83 -13.96 -18.31
C PHE A 113 -11.16 -13.50 -17.68
N ILE A 114 -12.13 -13.02 -18.46
CA ILE A 114 -13.46 -12.64 -17.95
C ILE A 114 -14.23 -13.87 -17.48
N GLY A 115 -14.03 -15.02 -18.14
CA GLY A 115 -14.78 -16.24 -17.86
C GLY A 115 -16.18 -16.32 -18.47
N ALA A 116 -16.55 -15.41 -19.37
CA ALA A 116 -17.79 -15.51 -20.14
C ALA A 116 -17.63 -16.45 -21.34
N ALA A 117 -18.65 -17.27 -21.63
CA ALA A 117 -18.76 -18.07 -22.83
C ALA A 117 -19.30 -17.24 -24.03
N PRO A 118 -19.13 -17.71 -25.28
CA PRO A 118 -19.75 -17.06 -26.43
C PRO A 118 -21.28 -16.99 -26.31
N GLY A 119 -21.86 -15.82 -26.56
CA GLY A 119 -23.29 -15.55 -26.40
C GLY A 119 -23.75 -15.39 -24.95
N GLU A 120 -22.90 -15.67 -23.97
CA GLU A 120 -23.19 -15.45 -22.56
C GLU A 120 -23.14 -13.96 -22.24
N THR A 121 -24.13 -13.50 -21.48
CA THR A 121 -24.18 -12.12 -21.00
C THR A 121 -23.32 -11.98 -19.75
N PHE A 122 -22.44 -10.97 -19.74
CA PHE A 122 -21.78 -10.48 -18.55
C PHE A 122 -22.06 -8.98 -18.40
N TRP A 123 -21.77 -8.42 -17.23
CA TRP A 123 -21.96 -7.00 -16.94
C TRP A 123 -20.60 -6.37 -16.76
N TYR A 124 -20.40 -5.17 -17.33
CA TYR A 124 -19.14 -4.49 -17.11
C TYR A 124 -19.25 -2.98 -17.02
N TYR A 125 -18.34 -2.40 -16.25
CA TYR A 125 -17.99 -1.00 -16.32
C TYR A 125 -16.90 -0.80 -17.36
N ASP A 126 -17.17 0.06 -18.34
CA ASP A 126 -16.20 0.54 -19.31
C ASP A 126 -15.38 1.67 -18.67
N GLN A 127 -14.06 1.51 -18.57
CA GLN A 127 -13.16 2.51 -17.98
C GLN A 127 -13.29 3.94 -18.56
N GLU A 128 -13.86 4.09 -19.77
CA GLU A 128 -14.08 5.39 -20.41
C GLU A 128 -15.42 6.03 -20.02
N ARG A 129 -16.27 5.32 -19.26
CA ARG A 129 -17.63 5.73 -18.93
C ARG A 129 -17.88 5.68 -17.42
N PRO A 130 -18.32 6.79 -16.81
CA PRO A 130 -18.78 6.77 -15.43
C PRO A 130 -19.92 5.76 -15.21
N PRO A 131 -20.01 5.14 -14.02
CA PRO A 131 -19.20 5.41 -12.82
C PRO A 131 -17.91 4.58 -12.71
N ALA A 132 -17.44 3.92 -13.78
CA ALA A 132 -16.38 2.90 -13.75
C ALA A 132 -15.31 3.14 -12.66
N PRO A 133 -15.35 2.37 -11.56
CA PRO A 133 -14.56 2.70 -10.38
C PRO A 133 -13.08 2.66 -10.68
N GLY A 134 -12.45 3.84 -10.56
CA GLY A 134 -11.01 4.01 -10.62
C GLY A 134 -10.35 3.92 -9.25
N PHE A 135 -9.02 3.90 -9.23
CA PHE A 135 -8.24 4.11 -8.01
C PHE A 135 -7.57 5.48 -8.07
N ASP A 136 -7.71 6.24 -6.99
CA ASP A 136 -7.10 7.55 -6.81
C ASP A 136 -6.16 7.55 -5.59
N SER A 137 -4.96 8.07 -5.81
CA SER A 137 -3.92 8.26 -4.78
C SER A 137 -3.43 9.72 -4.73
N GLN A 138 -4.12 10.63 -5.40
CA GLN A 138 -3.87 12.06 -5.46
C GLN A 138 -4.25 12.77 -4.17
N ASP A 139 -5.15 12.19 -3.38
CA ASP A 139 -5.66 12.80 -2.15
C ASP A 139 -4.58 12.94 -1.06
N MET A 140 -3.47 12.20 -1.13
CA MET A 140 -2.30 12.41 -0.27
C MET A 140 -1.70 13.82 -0.40
N THR A 141 -1.23 14.40 0.70
CA THR A 141 -0.42 15.62 0.68
C THR A 141 0.97 15.36 0.12
N ALA A 142 1.68 16.41 -0.27
CA ALA A 142 3.08 16.27 -0.71
C ALA A 142 4.00 15.73 0.40
N ALA A 143 3.72 16.07 1.66
CA ALA A 143 4.49 15.59 2.81
C ALA A 143 4.28 14.07 3.03
N GLU A 144 3.03 13.61 3.01
CA GLU A 144 2.68 12.19 3.09
C GLU A 144 3.35 11.42 1.96
N ARG A 145 3.18 11.84 0.70
CA ARG A 145 3.89 11.19 -0.42
C ARG A 145 5.40 11.17 -0.23
N ASN A 146 6.01 12.23 0.31
CA ASN A 146 7.45 12.29 0.48
C ASN A 146 7.99 11.37 1.58
N ALA A 147 7.16 11.02 2.56
CA ALA A 147 7.48 10.07 3.62
C ALA A 147 7.43 8.60 3.16
N LEU A 148 6.86 8.30 1.98
CA LEU A 148 6.89 6.96 1.40
C LEU A 148 8.29 6.62 0.87
N CYS A 149 8.68 5.37 1.05
CA CYS A 149 9.90 4.81 0.47
C CYS A 149 9.78 4.64 -1.04
N LEU A 150 10.94 4.69 -1.71
CA LEU A 150 11.06 4.17 -3.07
C LEU A 150 11.22 2.66 -2.99
N TRP A 151 10.42 1.94 -3.75
CA TRP A 151 10.53 0.49 -3.89
C TRP A 151 10.22 0.10 -5.34
N ASP A 152 10.68 -1.08 -5.75
CA ASP A 152 10.43 -1.62 -7.07
C ASP A 152 9.50 -2.83 -6.93
N PRO A 153 8.24 -2.74 -7.39
CA PRO A 153 7.34 -3.88 -7.40
C PRO A 153 7.83 -5.05 -8.26
N ASN A 154 8.78 -4.80 -9.18
CA ASN A 154 9.28 -5.74 -10.17
C ASN A 154 8.15 -6.34 -11.02
N ASP A 155 7.14 -5.53 -11.32
CA ASP A 155 5.97 -5.91 -12.11
C ASP A 155 6.00 -5.19 -13.48
N PRO A 156 6.08 -5.93 -14.60
CA PRO A 156 6.16 -5.32 -15.94
C PRO A 156 4.85 -4.61 -16.35
N THR A 157 3.78 -4.73 -15.56
CA THR A 157 2.52 -4.03 -15.79
C THR A 157 2.63 -2.56 -15.40
N ARG A 158 2.08 -1.67 -16.23
CA ARG A 158 2.07 -0.21 -16.02
C ARG A 158 3.43 0.45 -15.68
N ASN A 159 4.54 -0.15 -16.11
CA ASN A 159 5.90 0.29 -15.75
C ASN A 159 6.18 0.24 -14.23
N ALA A 160 5.53 -0.67 -13.50
CA ALA A 160 5.78 -0.95 -12.09
C ALA A 160 7.05 -1.83 -11.87
N ASN A 161 8.01 -1.75 -12.79
CA ASN A 161 9.27 -2.47 -12.81
C ASN A 161 10.47 -1.52 -12.67
N ALA A 162 10.26 -0.44 -11.91
CA ALA A 162 11.28 0.53 -11.58
C ALA A 162 11.01 1.15 -10.19
N PRO A 163 12.06 1.61 -9.47
CA PRO A 163 11.90 2.29 -8.19
C PRO A 163 10.96 3.49 -8.27
N GLY A 164 9.94 3.47 -7.41
CA GLY A 164 8.95 4.53 -7.30
C GLY A 164 8.23 4.46 -5.95
N ARG A 165 7.38 5.45 -5.68
CA ARG A 165 6.47 5.42 -4.52
C ARG A 165 5.21 4.72 -4.95
N TRP A 166 5.19 3.41 -4.88
CA TRP A 166 4.08 2.61 -5.34
C TRP A 166 3.11 2.30 -4.20
N LEU A 167 1.84 2.18 -4.54
CA LEU A 167 0.81 1.53 -3.75
C LEU A 167 0.43 0.24 -4.47
N ARG A 168 0.33 -0.86 -3.72
CA ARG A 168 -0.18 -2.15 -4.17
C ARG A 168 -1.61 -2.30 -3.67
N VAL A 169 -2.55 -2.49 -4.59
CA VAL A 169 -3.91 -2.93 -4.29
C VAL A 169 -3.96 -4.43 -4.59
N HIS A 170 -4.24 -5.24 -3.57
CA HIS A 170 -4.33 -6.68 -3.68
C HIS A 170 -5.78 -7.14 -3.57
N LEU A 171 -6.23 -7.99 -4.49
CA LEU A 171 -7.51 -8.69 -4.37
C LEU A 171 -7.38 -9.83 -3.36
N VAL A 172 -8.05 -9.71 -2.22
CA VAL A 172 -7.93 -10.68 -1.12
C VAL A 172 -8.98 -11.78 -1.22
N GLU A 173 -10.23 -11.40 -1.46
CA GLU A 173 -11.36 -12.31 -1.49
C GLU A 173 -12.47 -11.75 -2.37
N VAL A 174 -13.23 -12.64 -3.00
CA VAL A 174 -14.49 -12.29 -3.66
C VAL A 174 -15.56 -13.26 -3.20
N ARG A 175 -16.63 -12.73 -2.62
CA ARG A 175 -17.88 -13.47 -2.38
C ARG A 175 -18.91 -13.01 -3.38
N GLY A 176 -19.59 -13.94 -4.02
CA GLY A 176 -20.56 -13.62 -5.07
C GLY A 176 -21.49 -14.79 -5.39
N PRO A 177 -22.30 -14.67 -6.45
CA PRO A 177 -23.16 -15.74 -6.93
C PRO A 177 -22.37 -17.00 -7.29
N GLU A 178 -23.05 -18.16 -7.26
CA GLU A 178 -22.48 -19.42 -7.74
C GLU A 178 -22.04 -19.29 -9.21
N ASP A 179 -20.84 -19.77 -9.51
CA ASP A 179 -20.15 -19.62 -10.81
C ASP A 179 -19.99 -18.15 -11.29
N GLY A 180 -20.09 -17.19 -10.37
CA GLY A 180 -19.85 -15.77 -10.60
C GLY A 180 -18.36 -15.43 -10.52
N HIS A 181 -17.85 -14.81 -11.56
CA HIS A 181 -16.47 -14.35 -11.65
C HIS A 181 -16.41 -12.84 -11.77
N ILE A 182 -15.33 -12.26 -11.27
CA ILE A 182 -14.98 -10.86 -11.51
C ILE A 182 -13.67 -10.78 -12.27
N ALA A 183 -13.51 -9.69 -13.01
CA ALA A 183 -12.21 -9.31 -13.56
C ALA A 183 -12.05 -7.79 -13.54
N MET A 184 -10.82 -7.33 -13.34
CA MET A 184 -10.44 -5.92 -13.48
C MET A 184 -9.24 -5.79 -14.42
N TRP A 185 -9.34 -4.89 -15.39
CA TRP A 185 -8.30 -4.67 -16.38
C TRP A 185 -8.27 -3.23 -16.86
N GLN A 186 -7.24 -2.90 -17.63
CA GLN A 186 -7.22 -1.71 -18.47
C GLN A 186 -7.07 -2.05 -19.93
N GLU A 187 -7.77 -1.32 -20.79
CA GLU A 187 -7.58 -1.40 -22.23
C GLU A 187 -6.16 -0.94 -22.59
N ALA A 188 -5.39 -1.80 -23.27
CA ALA A 188 -4.01 -1.53 -23.69
C ALA A 188 -3.79 -1.93 -25.16
N GLY A 189 -4.43 -1.19 -26.08
CA GLY A 189 -4.38 -1.48 -27.51
C GLY A 189 -5.26 -2.67 -27.86
N THR A 190 -4.69 -3.72 -28.48
CA THR A 190 -5.43 -4.93 -28.87
C THR A 190 -5.44 -6.02 -27.80
N SER A 191 -4.79 -5.80 -26.67
CA SER A 191 -4.74 -6.75 -25.57
C SER A 191 -4.95 -6.02 -24.24
N PRO A 192 -5.95 -6.41 -23.45
CA PRO A 192 -6.18 -5.82 -22.14
C PRO A 192 -5.06 -6.19 -21.19
N ARG A 193 -4.73 -5.25 -20.31
CA ARG A 193 -3.81 -5.46 -19.20
C ARG A 193 -4.63 -5.84 -17.98
N VAL A 194 -4.64 -7.14 -17.68
CA VAL A 194 -5.40 -7.73 -16.57
C VAL A 194 -4.67 -7.51 -15.25
N PHE A 195 -5.42 -7.15 -14.22
CA PHE A 195 -4.90 -6.99 -12.85
C PHE A 195 -5.56 -7.97 -11.89
N PHE A 196 -6.88 -8.19 -12.04
CA PHE A 196 -7.63 -9.15 -11.26
C PHE A 196 -8.39 -10.09 -12.19
N SER A 197 -8.40 -11.39 -11.89
CA SER A 197 -9.42 -12.32 -12.37
C SER A 197 -9.66 -13.45 -11.37
N THR A 198 -10.92 -13.80 -11.15
CA THR A 198 -11.26 -14.99 -10.36
C THR A 198 -11.51 -16.22 -11.22
N PHE A 199 -11.40 -16.10 -12.55
CA PHE A 199 -11.67 -17.19 -13.49
C PHE A 199 -10.40 -17.95 -13.90
N ASP A 200 -9.25 -17.27 -13.96
CA ASP A 200 -7.98 -17.79 -14.48
C ASP A 200 -7.13 -18.54 -13.43
N GLY A 201 -7.79 -19.35 -12.59
CA GLY A 201 -7.14 -20.14 -11.54
C GLY A 201 -7.56 -19.75 -10.12
N GLY A 202 -8.48 -18.79 -9.99
CA GLY A 202 -8.90 -18.23 -8.70
C GLY A 202 -7.96 -17.10 -8.26
N ILE A 203 -8.20 -16.57 -7.06
CA ILE A 203 -7.42 -15.45 -6.52
C ILE A 203 -6.01 -15.94 -6.11
N THR A 204 -4.99 -15.22 -6.56
CA THR A 204 -3.58 -15.47 -6.29
C THR A 204 -2.86 -14.19 -5.84
N GLU A 205 -1.62 -14.32 -5.36
CA GLU A 205 -0.78 -13.15 -5.03
C GLU A 205 -0.45 -12.23 -6.22
N SER A 206 -0.73 -12.70 -7.45
CA SER A 206 -0.55 -11.93 -8.69
C SER A 206 -1.78 -11.09 -9.05
N ASP A 207 -2.90 -11.23 -8.33
CA ASP A 207 -4.09 -10.41 -8.50
C ASP A 207 -3.88 -9.04 -7.84
N VAL A 208 -3.02 -8.25 -8.46
CA VAL A 208 -2.51 -6.98 -7.93
C VAL A 208 -2.61 -5.85 -8.94
N PHE A 209 -2.90 -4.67 -8.43
CA PHE A 209 -2.87 -3.43 -9.19
C PHE A 209 -1.91 -2.45 -8.51
N TYR A 210 -0.87 -2.03 -9.25
CA TYR A 210 0.08 -1.03 -8.78
C TYR A 210 -0.24 0.35 -9.34
N ILE A 211 -0.26 1.35 -8.45
CA ILE A 211 -0.45 2.76 -8.80
C ILE A 211 0.60 3.62 -8.10
N PRO A 212 1.27 4.57 -8.78
CA PRO A 212 2.19 5.49 -8.12
C PRO A 212 1.41 6.44 -7.21
N ALA A 213 1.97 6.78 -6.06
CA ALA A 213 1.42 7.79 -5.16
C ALA A 213 1.25 9.14 -5.89
N GLY A 214 0.07 9.76 -5.77
CA GLY A 214 -0.23 11.00 -6.45
C GLY A 214 -0.76 10.82 -7.88
N GLN A 215 -1.21 9.62 -8.24
CA GLN A 215 -1.81 9.32 -9.54
C GLN A 215 -3.25 8.86 -9.43
N HIS A 216 -3.93 8.92 -10.56
CA HIS A 216 -5.30 8.48 -10.78
C HIS A 216 -5.35 7.48 -11.94
N ALA A 217 -6.19 6.45 -11.83
CA ALA A 217 -6.32 5.42 -12.85
C ALA A 217 -7.74 4.88 -12.97
N HIS A 218 -8.29 4.91 -14.19
CA HIS A 218 -9.58 4.26 -14.51
C HIS A 218 -9.36 2.78 -14.82
N ASN A 219 -10.28 1.92 -14.40
CA ASN A 219 -10.23 0.50 -14.72
C ASN A 219 -11.59 0.02 -15.21
N SER A 220 -11.56 -0.99 -16.07
CA SER A 220 -12.76 -1.73 -16.45
C SER A 220 -12.97 -2.86 -15.47
N TRP A 221 -14.23 -3.16 -15.16
CA TRP A 221 -14.63 -4.20 -14.22
C TRP A 221 -15.70 -5.07 -14.87
N ALA A 222 -15.59 -6.40 -14.82
CA ALA A 222 -16.60 -7.32 -15.33
C ALA A 222 -17.11 -8.29 -14.27
N PHE A 223 -18.35 -8.74 -14.45
CA PHE A 223 -19.07 -9.67 -13.59
C PHE A 223 -19.85 -10.66 -14.47
N THR A 224 -19.69 -11.98 -14.24
CA THR A 224 -20.31 -13.00 -15.13
C THR A 224 -21.71 -13.45 -14.71
N ARG A 225 -22.14 -13.15 -13.48
CA ARG A 225 -23.47 -13.52 -12.96
C ARG A 225 -24.21 -12.33 -12.35
N PRO A 226 -25.54 -12.27 -12.44
CA PRO A 226 -26.32 -11.33 -11.66
C PRO A 226 -26.29 -11.74 -10.18
N GLY A 227 -26.23 -10.74 -9.30
CA GLY A 227 -26.20 -10.92 -7.84
C GLY A 227 -25.33 -9.87 -7.14
N LEU A 228 -25.17 -10.04 -5.83
CA LEU A 228 -24.30 -9.20 -5.01
C LEU A 228 -22.89 -9.78 -5.00
N TYR A 229 -21.89 -8.94 -5.26
CA TYR A 229 -20.48 -9.27 -5.07
C TYR A 229 -19.89 -8.41 -3.96
N GLU A 230 -19.17 -9.06 -3.06
CA GLU A 230 -18.33 -8.46 -2.04
C GLU A 230 -16.87 -8.66 -2.48
N VAL A 231 -16.19 -7.56 -2.81
CA VAL A 231 -14.82 -7.57 -3.34
C VAL A 231 -13.90 -7.02 -2.26
N ALA A 232 -13.17 -7.90 -1.59
CA ALA A 232 -12.28 -7.55 -0.50
C ALA A 232 -10.89 -7.18 -1.04
N LEU A 233 -10.42 -5.99 -0.70
CA LEU A 233 -9.14 -5.44 -1.13
C LEU A 233 -8.27 -5.10 0.08
N GLN A 234 -6.96 -5.24 -0.08
CA GLN A 234 -5.97 -4.71 0.85
C GLN A 234 -4.98 -3.82 0.11
N ILE A 235 -4.75 -2.62 0.66
CA ILE A 235 -3.80 -1.67 0.11
C ILE A 235 -2.52 -1.75 0.93
N SER A 236 -1.37 -1.66 0.27
CA SER A 236 -0.08 -1.61 0.96
C SER A 236 0.90 -0.69 0.26
N THR A 237 1.83 -0.15 1.02
CA THR A 237 2.95 0.64 0.52
C THR A 237 4.15 0.50 1.44
N SER A 238 5.30 1.00 1.00
CA SER A 238 6.51 1.00 1.80
C SER A 238 6.71 2.37 2.46
N ILE A 239 6.76 2.40 3.78
CA ILE A 239 6.96 3.61 4.58
C ILE A 239 8.38 3.69 5.11
N ARG A 240 8.87 4.92 5.25
CA ARG A 240 10.19 5.20 5.82
C ARG A 240 10.14 5.11 7.34
N CYS A 241 11.16 4.46 7.90
CA CYS A 241 11.42 4.34 9.33
C CYS A 241 12.75 4.99 9.68
N ASP A 242 12.70 5.86 10.68
CA ASP A 242 13.85 6.53 11.25
C ASP A 242 14.74 5.49 11.92
N ALA A 243 15.91 5.29 11.33
CA ALA A 243 16.85 4.28 11.79
C ALA A 243 17.66 4.76 13.03
N THR A 244 17.36 5.96 13.57
CA THR A 244 17.86 6.41 14.87
C THR A 244 17.15 5.76 16.05
N LEU A 245 16.02 5.07 15.83
CA LEU A 245 15.40 4.19 16.83
C LEU A 245 16.26 2.92 16.98
N THR A 246 17.36 2.99 17.71
CA THR A 246 18.27 1.87 17.92
C THR A 246 17.64 0.72 18.73
N ALA A 247 16.57 0.99 19.47
CA ALA A 247 15.85 -0.02 20.24
C ALA A 247 14.72 -0.72 19.46
N ASP A 248 14.48 -0.34 18.20
CA ASP A 248 13.58 -1.03 17.27
C ASP A 248 14.30 -2.24 16.66
N ILE A 249 14.50 -3.25 17.50
CA ILE A 249 15.35 -4.41 17.25
C ILE A 249 14.60 -5.54 16.51
N ASN A 250 13.29 -5.37 16.31
CA ASN A 250 12.49 -6.18 15.40
C ASN A 250 12.32 -5.55 14.01
N SER A 251 12.71 -4.28 13.84
CA SER A 251 12.61 -3.48 12.61
C SER A 251 11.19 -3.32 12.08
N ASP A 252 10.22 -3.13 12.97
CA ASP A 252 8.80 -2.89 12.64
C ASP A 252 8.37 -1.43 12.74
N CYS A 253 9.35 -0.52 12.90
CA CYS A 253 9.18 0.93 12.96
C CYS A 253 8.70 1.47 14.30
N LYS A 254 8.72 0.65 15.36
CA LYS A 254 8.27 1.01 16.70
C LYS A 254 9.22 0.42 17.74
N VAL A 255 9.23 1.01 18.92
CA VAL A 255 9.84 0.39 20.09
C VAL A 255 8.73 0.01 21.05
N ASP A 256 8.41 -1.27 21.10
CA ASP A 256 7.31 -1.76 21.92
C ASP A 256 7.60 -3.13 22.57
N VAL A 257 6.53 -3.81 23.00
CA VAL A 257 6.64 -5.11 23.67
C VAL A 257 7.28 -6.19 22.80
N GLY A 258 7.20 -6.08 21.47
CA GLY A 258 7.89 -6.96 20.52
C GLY A 258 9.40 -6.85 20.65
N ASP A 259 9.91 -5.63 20.77
CA ASP A 259 11.34 -5.36 21.00
C ASP A 259 11.77 -5.83 22.38
N PHE A 260 11.00 -5.50 23.42
CA PHE A 260 11.29 -5.98 24.77
C PHE A 260 11.33 -7.51 24.84
N ALA A 261 10.40 -8.20 24.17
CA ALA A 261 10.37 -9.66 24.12
C ALA A 261 11.64 -10.23 23.47
N ARG A 262 12.17 -9.59 22.43
CA ARG A 262 13.45 -9.97 21.81
C ARG A 262 14.61 -9.74 22.76
N LEU A 263 14.72 -8.56 23.37
CA LEU A 263 15.78 -8.25 24.33
C LEU A 263 15.79 -9.24 25.50
N ALA A 264 14.61 -9.51 26.08
CA ALA A 264 14.46 -10.47 27.17
C ALA A 264 14.87 -11.90 26.78
N GLY A 265 14.69 -12.29 25.51
CA GLY A 265 15.14 -13.58 24.98
C GLY A 265 16.65 -13.77 25.00
N TYR A 266 17.43 -12.69 25.05
CA TYR A 266 18.89 -12.69 25.12
C TYR A 266 19.44 -12.13 26.43
N TRP A 267 18.60 -11.94 27.46
CA TRP A 267 19.01 -11.35 28.72
C TRP A 267 20.22 -12.05 29.35
N LEU A 268 21.22 -11.26 29.78
CA LEU A 268 22.48 -11.72 30.39
C LEU A 268 23.35 -12.60 29.46
N ARG A 269 23.20 -12.48 28.14
CA ARG A 269 24.14 -13.08 27.20
C ARG A 269 25.40 -12.23 27.15
N GLU A 270 26.56 -12.85 27.23
CA GLU A 270 27.87 -12.18 27.25
C GLU A 270 28.70 -12.47 25.97
N ASP A 271 28.14 -13.25 25.05
CA ASP A 271 28.76 -13.72 23.81
C ASP A 271 28.21 -12.98 22.57
N CYS A 272 27.87 -11.69 22.70
CA CYS A 272 27.17 -10.91 21.68
C CYS A 272 28.08 -10.06 20.77
N ALA A 273 29.40 -10.14 20.92
CA ALA A 273 30.36 -9.36 20.12
C ALA A 273 30.41 -9.72 18.61
N LEU A 274 29.63 -10.72 18.17
CA LEU A 274 29.54 -11.14 16.76
C LEU A 274 28.15 -10.86 16.22
N ALA A 275 28.08 -10.41 14.96
CA ALA A 275 26.82 -10.25 14.25
C ALA A 275 26.01 -11.57 14.25
N PRO A 276 24.69 -11.52 14.55
CA PRO A 276 23.86 -10.32 14.62
C PRO A 276 23.72 -9.71 16.02
N ASN A 277 24.76 -9.66 16.85
CA ASN A 277 24.78 -9.03 18.17
C ASN A 277 23.63 -9.51 19.07
N CYS A 278 23.51 -10.84 19.17
CA CYS A 278 22.40 -11.49 19.88
C CYS A 278 21.01 -11.09 19.33
N GLY A 279 20.87 -11.11 18.01
CA GLY A 279 19.61 -10.75 17.36
C GLY A 279 19.24 -9.27 17.58
N GLN A 280 20.25 -8.40 17.59
CA GLN A 280 20.19 -6.96 17.85
C GLN A 280 19.86 -6.58 19.30
N ALA A 281 19.79 -7.55 20.22
CA ALA A 281 19.48 -7.29 21.63
C ALA A 281 20.60 -6.55 22.40
N ASP A 282 21.84 -6.61 21.92
CA ASP A 282 22.97 -5.79 22.44
C ASP A 282 22.92 -4.42 21.75
N ILE A 283 21.95 -3.60 22.17
CA ILE A 283 21.62 -2.29 21.60
C ILE A 283 22.79 -1.30 21.78
N THR A 284 23.52 -1.43 22.89
CA THR A 284 24.65 -0.55 23.23
C THR A 284 25.98 -0.99 22.61
N ASP A 285 26.00 -2.11 21.87
CA ASP A 285 27.18 -2.72 21.23
C ASP A 285 28.33 -2.96 22.24
N SER A 286 27.96 -3.40 23.44
CA SER A 286 28.87 -3.63 24.57
C SER A 286 29.49 -5.04 24.57
N GLY A 287 28.97 -5.94 23.73
CA GLY A 287 29.25 -7.37 23.69
C GLY A 287 28.37 -8.20 24.63
N GLN A 288 27.47 -7.55 25.39
CA GLN A 288 26.61 -8.18 26.39
C GLN A 288 25.20 -7.61 26.29
N VAL A 289 24.18 -8.41 26.65
CA VAL A 289 22.80 -7.94 26.80
C VAL A 289 22.51 -7.78 28.29
N ASP A 290 22.49 -6.54 28.76
CA ASP A 290 22.34 -6.22 30.17
C ASP A 290 21.43 -5.00 30.43
N ILE A 291 21.54 -4.45 31.65
CA ILE A 291 20.72 -3.31 32.08
C ILE A 291 20.94 -2.05 31.25
N ASN A 292 22.08 -1.89 30.59
CA ASN A 292 22.37 -0.75 29.73
C ASN A 292 21.55 -0.82 28.44
N ASP A 293 21.35 -2.00 27.86
CA ASP A 293 20.48 -2.19 26.69
C ASP A 293 19.02 -1.96 27.06
N LEU A 294 18.60 -2.46 28.22
CA LEU A 294 17.26 -2.18 28.72
C LEU A 294 17.04 -0.68 29.00
N LEU A 295 18.07 0.03 29.45
CA LEU A 295 18.00 1.48 29.66
C LEU A 295 17.87 2.22 28.33
N GLU A 296 18.62 1.84 27.29
CA GLU A 296 18.48 2.41 25.95
C GLU A 296 17.09 2.18 25.38
N MET A 297 16.56 0.96 25.50
CA MET A 297 15.18 0.66 25.13
C MET A 297 14.15 1.47 25.90
N ALA A 298 14.34 1.64 27.22
CA ALA A 298 13.43 2.42 28.06
C ALA A 298 13.40 3.91 27.68
N MET A 299 14.50 4.47 27.16
CA MET A 299 14.54 5.84 26.65
C MET A 299 13.79 6.03 25.34
N GLN A 300 13.68 4.97 24.55
CA GLN A 300 13.00 4.95 23.26
C GLN A 300 11.63 4.28 23.33
N TRP A 301 11.17 3.86 24.51
CA TRP A 301 9.93 3.13 24.70
C TRP A 301 8.74 3.88 24.14
N LEU A 302 7.95 3.21 23.30
CA LEU A 302 6.79 3.77 22.60
C LEU A 302 7.16 4.95 21.68
N LEU A 303 8.38 4.99 21.14
CA LEU A 303 8.68 5.84 20.00
C LEU A 303 8.29 5.14 18.69
N CYS A 304 7.74 5.93 17.76
CA CYS A 304 7.49 5.51 16.39
C CYS A 304 8.58 6.08 15.47
N GLY A 305 9.11 5.26 14.57
CA GLY A 305 10.10 5.65 13.57
C GLY A 305 9.49 6.25 12.31
N SER A 306 8.16 6.21 12.15
CA SER A 306 7.47 6.75 10.98
C SER A 306 6.37 7.75 11.37
N PRO A 307 6.18 8.85 10.61
CA PRO A 307 5.05 9.74 10.81
C PRO A 307 3.69 9.12 10.46
N PHE A 308 3.67 7.93 9.86
CA PHE A 308 2.45 7.16 9.58
C PHE A 308 2.00 6.28 10.75
N GLU A 309 2.88 6.09 11.74
CA GLU A 309 2.58 5.36 12.94
C GLU A 309 2.28 6.38 14.04
N SER A 310 1.00 6.56 14.38
CA SER A 310 0.57 7.54 15.40
C SER A 310 0.17 6.90 16.73
N GLU A 311 0.18 5.57 16.82
CA GLU A 311 -0.33 4.81 17.98
C GLU A 311 0.74 4.26 18.93
N CYS A 312 1.98 4.76 18.91
CA CYS A 312 2.99 4.41 19.93
C CYS A 312 2.76 5.20 21.24
N LEU A 313 1.60 5.09 21.89
CA LEU A 313 1.32 5.75 23.19
C LEU A 313 0.82 4.76 24.24
#